data_AF-A0A2S4YMG0-F1
#
_entry.id   AF-A0A2S4YMG0-F1
#
_cell.length_a   1.000
_cell.length_b   1.000
_cell.length_c   1.000
_cell.angle_alpha   90.00
_cell.angle_beta   90.00
_cell.angle_gamma   90.00
#
_symmetry.space_group_name_H-M   'P 1'
#
loop_
_entity.id
_entity.type
_entity.pdbx_description
1 polymer ?
#
loop_
_entity_poly.entity_id
_entity_poly.type
_entity_poly.pdbx_seq_one_letter_code
_entity_poly.pdbx_strand_id
1 'polypeptide(L)'
;MGGWDQEVFCSRLYAARLAGMLQRPLTEVMDRFQQAHDSRPSRAEALGSLAQLCRLNGFRWDVAYESAQQAALIPRPSDNLFVEYSWYDWQALDELAVIAFWVGKYRESVECSERLLRDGKLPAQERDRVSRNLVAAQRKLGSRVLVGPEMV
;
A
#
# COMPACT_ATOMS: atom_id res chain seq x y z
N MET A 1 -22.76 18.85 2.26
CA MET A 1 -23.05 18.48 0.85
C MET A 1 -23.48 17.02 0.84
N GLY A 2 -24.78 16.75 0.76
CA GLY A 2 -25.32 15.39 0.59
C GLY A 2 -25.19 14.92 -0.86
N GLY A 3 -23.96 14.90 -1.36
CA GLY A 3 -23.63 14.37 -2.68
C GLY A 3 -23.64 12.85 -2.68
N TRP A 4 -23.68 12.26 -3.86
CA TRP A 4 -23.59 10.81 -4.04
C TRP A 4 -22.30 10.29 -3.38
N ASP A 5 -22.37 9.20 -2.62
CA ASP A 5 -21.25 8.71 -1.79
C ASP A 5 -19.91 8.58 -2.56
N GLN A 6 -19.97 8.24 -3.85
CA GLN A 6 -18.79 8.17 -4.71
C GLN A 6 -18.17 9.55 -4.97
N GLU A 7 -18.97 10.58 -5.20
CA GLU A 7 -18.47 11.96 -5.39
C GLU A 7 -17.82 12.48 -4.12
N VAL A 8 -18.43 12.19 -2.96
CA VAL A 8 -17.89 12.56 -1.65
C VAL A 8 -16.53 11.89 -1.43
N PHE A 9 -16.42 10.60 -1.73
CA PHE A 9 -15.15 9.88 -1.67
C PHE A 9 -14.10 10.51 -2.59
N CYS A 10 -14.41 10.68 -3.88
CA CYS A 10 -13.48 11.26 -4.85
C CYS A 10 -13.02 12.66 -4.42
N SER A 11 -13.95 13.51 -3.97
CA SER A 11 -13.63 14.86 -3.48
C SER A 11 -12.67 14.81 -2.30
N ARG A 12 -12.91 13.93 -1.32
CA ARG A 12 -12.03 13.77 -0.15
C ARG A 12 -10.65 13.21 -0.53
N LEU A 13 -10.60 12.19 -1.39
CA LEU A 13 -9.35 11.59 -1.85
C LEU A 13 -8.46 12.62 -2.57
N TYR A 14 -9.02 13.38 -3.50
CA TYR A 14 -8.26 14.42 -4.21
C TYR A 14 -7.89 15.58 -3.30
N ALA A 15 -8.75 15.98 -2.35
CA ALA A 15 -8.40 16.99 -1.36
C ALA A 15 -7.24 16.55 -0.44
N ALA A 16 -7.14 15.26 -0.09
CA ALA A 16 -6.01 14.71 0.67
C ALA A 16 -4.71 14.78 -0.14
N ARG A 17 -4.75 14.36 -1.40
CA ARG A 17 -3.59 14.43 -2.31
C ARG A 17 -3.12 15.86 -2.55
N LEU A 18 -4.05 16.79 -2.78
CA LEU A 18 -3.75 18.21 -2.92
C LEU A 18 -3.10 18.78 -1.65
N ALA A 19 -3.56 18.38 -0.46
CA ALA A 19 -2.92 18.78 0.79
C ALA A 19 -1.45 18.32 0.86
N GLY A 20 -1.16 17.10 0.41
CA GLY A 20 0.21 16.60 0.27
C GLY A 20 1.05 17.40 -0.73
N MET A 21 0.49 17.71 -1.91
CA MET A 21 1.17 18.53 -2.93
C MET A 21 1.45 19.96 -2.44
N LEU A 22 0.56 20.52 -1.62
CA LEU A 22 0.71 21.83 -0.98
C LEU A 22 1.59 21.78 0.28
N GLN A 23 2.24 20.65 0.56
CA GLN A 23 3.13 20.45 1.70
C GLN A 23 2.48 20.82 3.05
N ARG A 24 1.18 20.50 3.20
CA ARG A 24 0.51 20.60 4.49
C ARG A 24 1.18 19.65 5.50
N PRO A 25 1.03 19.90 6.82
CA PRO A 25 1.58 19.02 7.84
C PRO A 25 1.19 17.55 7.58
N LEU A 26 2.14 16.63 7.67
CA LEU A 26 1.91 15.23 7.31
C LEU A 26 0.77 14.59 8.11
N THR A 27 0.61 14.95 9.38
CA THR A 27 -0.51 14.50 10.21
C THR A 27 -1.88 14.95 9.68
N GLU A 28 -1.96 16.17 9.12
CA GLU A 28 -3.17 16.67 8.46
C GLU A 28 -3.45 15.88 7.17
N VAL A 29 -2.42 15.59 6.38
CA VAL A 29 -2.57 14.82 5.15
C VAL A 29 -3.01 13.38 5.44
N MET A 30 -2.44 12.75 6.47
CA MET A 30 -2.84 11.42 6.93
C MET A 30 -4.31 11.37 7.36
N ASP A 31 -4.73 12.34 8.19
CA ASP A 31 -6.11 12.43 8.66
C ASP A 31 -7.10 12.60 7.50
N ARG A 32 -6.75 13.42 6.49
CA ARG A 32 -7.56 13.57 5.28
C ARG A 32 -7.70 12.26 4.48
N PHE A 33 -6.64 11.46 4.38
CA PHE A 33 -6.74 10.14 3.75
C PHE A 33 -7.62 9.18 4.57
N GLN A 34 -7.51 9.21 5.90
CA GLN A 34 -8.36 8.41 6.77
C GLN A 34 -9.84 8.80 6.59
N GLN A 35 -10.16 10.10 6.62
CA GLN A 35 -11.52 10.59 6.37
C GLN A 35 -12.05 10.22 4.98
N ALA A 36 -11.17 10.15 3.96
CA ALA A 36 -11.54 9.66 2.65
C ALA A 36 -11.90 8.17 2.71
N HIS A 37 -11.09 7.34 3.36
CA HIS A 37 -11.38 5.92 3.56
C HIS A 37 -12.68 5.69 4.34
N ASP A 38 -12.87 6.38 5.47
CA ASP A 38 -14.06 6.25 6.32
C ASP A 38 -15.35 6.57 5.57
N SER A 39 -15.27 7.45 4.56
CA SER A 39 -16.41 7.80 3.72
C SER A 39 -16.82 6.71 2.73
N ARG A 40 -15.89 5.83 2.36
CA ARG A 40 -16.14 4.71 1.45
C ARG A 40 -15.12 3.58 1.68
N PRO A 41 -15.31 2.76 2.73
CA PRO A 41 -14.32 1.73 3.10
C PRO A 41 -14.12 0.64 2.04
N SER A 42 -15.02 0.52 1.06
CA SER A 42 -14.91 -0.38 -0.08
C SER A 42 -13.90 0.08 -1.15
N ARG A 43 -13.22 1.22 -0.96
CA ARG A 43 -12.25 1.79 -1.89
C ARG A 43 -10.83 1.73 -1.32
N ALA A 44 -9.92 1.09 -2.05
CA ALA A 44 -8.53 0.88 -1.62
C ALA A 44 -7.64 2.12 -1.76
N GLU A 45 -7.99 3.06 -2.65
CA GLU A 45 -7.10 4.16 -3.07
C GLU A 45 -6.64 5.05 -1.91
N ALA A 46 -7.53 5.32 -0.95
CA ALA A 46 -7.24 6.17 0.19
C ALA A 46 -6.19 5.53 1.13
N LEU A 47 -6.39 4.26 1.49
CA LEU A 47 -5.46 3.50 2.33
C LEU A 47 -4.13 3.23 1.62
N GLY A 48 -4.18 2.90 0.33
CA GLY A 48 -2.98 2.75 -0.48
C GLY A 48 -2.15 4.04 -0.54
N SER A 49 -2.82 5.18 -0.78
CA SER A 49 -2.16 6.49 -0.79
C SER A 49 -1.60 6.88 0.58
N LEU A 50 -2.31 6.55 1.66
CA LEU A 50 -1.84 6.75 3.04
C LEU A 50 -0.58 5.92 3.32
N ALA A 51 -0.59 4.64 2.98
CA ALA A 51 0.55 3.75 3.15
C ALA A 51 1.78 4.25 2.39
N GLN A 52 1.58 4.65 1.13
CA GLN A 52 2.63 5.23 0.30
C GLN A 52 3.17 6.54 0.89
N LEU A 53 2.30 7.43 1.39
CA LEU A 53 2.71 8.68 2.05
C LEU A 53 3.63 8.40 3.25
N CYS A 54 3.24 7.49 4.13
CA CYS A 54 4.03 7.11 5.31
C CYS A 54 5.39 6.54 4.90
N ARG A 55 5.40 5.61 3.92
CA ARG A 55 6.62 5.00 3.41
C ARG A 55 7.58 6.02 2.80
N LEU A 56 7.09 6.91 1.94
CA LEU A 56 7.93 7.89 1.24
C LEU A 56 8.57 8.92 2.18
N ASN A 57 7.93 9.19 3.32
CA ASN A 57 8.46 10.08 4.35
C ASN A 57 9.23 9.34 5.46
N GLY A 58 9.33 8.01 5.38
CA GLY A 58 10.11 7.19 6.31
C GLY A 58 9.60 7.20 7.76
N PHE A 59 8.31 7.43 7.98
CA PHE A 59 7.70 7.57 9.31
C PHE A 59 6.42 6.74 9.45
N ARG A 60 6.01 6.47 10.69
CA ARG A 60 4.75 5.76 11.03
C ARG A 60 4.61 4.42 10.27
N TRP A 61 5.65 3.60 10.36
CA TRP A 61 5.72 2.29 9.69
C TRP A 61 4.63 1.31 10.14
N ASP A 62 4.16 1.44 11.37
CA ASP A 62 2.97 0.81 11.93
C ASP A 62 1.73 1.14 11.09
N VAL A 63 1.43 2.43 10.92
CA VAL A 63 0.29 2.91 10.13
C VAL A 63 0.44 2.53 8.66
N ALA A 64 1.66 2.66 8.12
CA ALA A 64 1.95 2.31 6.74
C ALA A 64 1.60 0.84 6.46
N TYR A 65 2.03 -0.05 7.37
CA TYR A 65 1.84 -1.47 7.24
C TYR A 65 0.36 -1.86 7.37
N GLU A 66 -0.34 -1.36 8.39
CA GLU A 66 -1.77 -1.64 8.60
C GLU A 66 -2.61 -1.15 7.41
N SER A 67 -2.34 0.07 6.94
CA SER A 67 -3.05 0.65 5.79
C SER A 67 -2.81 -0.14 4.51
N ALA A 68 -1.56 -0.55 4.24
CA ALA A 68 -1.23 -1.35 3.06
C ALA A 68 -1.87 -2.73 3.09
N GLN A 69 -1.87 -3.38 4.25
CA GLN A 69 -2.51 -4.69 4.43
C GLN A 69 -4.01 -4.61 4.17
N GLN A 70 -4.68 -3.62 4.76
CA GLN A 70 -6.11 -3.39 4.51
C GLN A 70 -6.38 -3.06 3.04
N ALA A 71 -5.61 -2.17 2.42
CA ALA A 71 -5.75 -1.83 1.01
C ALA A 71 -5.63 -3.05 0.09
N ALA A 72 -4.67 -3.95 0.35
CA ALA A 72 -4.44 -5.15 -0.45
C ALA A 72 -5.56 -6.21 -0.32
N LEU A 73 -6.37 -6.15 0.75
CA LEU A 73 -7.52 -7.03 0.96
C LEU A 73 -8.81 -6.51 0.31
N ILE A 74 -8.89 -5.23 -0.01
CA ILE A 74 -10.09 -4.63 -0.61
C ILE A 74 -10.20 -5.08 -2.07
N PRO A 75 -11.27 -5.78 -2.47
CA PRO A 75 -11.47 -6.17 -3.86
C PRO A 75 -11.85 -4.96 -4.72
N ARG A 76 -11.71 -5.10 -6.04
CA ARG A 76 -12.19 -4.10 -7.00
C ARG A 76 -13.67 -3.77 -6.74
N PRO A 77 -14.05 -2.50 -6.58
CA PRO A 77 -15.43 -2.09 -6.33
C PRO A 77 -16.28 -2.20 -7.61
N SER A 78 -17.59 -2.26 -7.45
CA SER A 78 -18.57 -2.08 -8.53
C SER A 78 -18.84 -0.59 -8.86
N ASP A 79 -18.06 0.32 -8.27
CA ASP A 79 -18.11 1.75 -8.52
C ASP A 79 -17.77 2.09 -9.97
N ASN A 80 -18.31 3.21 -10.44
CA ASN A 80 -18.11 3.70 -11.80
C ASN A 80 -17.38 5.06 -11.83
N LEU A 81 -17.35 5.81 -10.72
CA LEU A 81 -16.75 7.14 -10.69
C LEU A 81 -15.26 7.08 -10.29
N PHE A 82 -14.40 7.42 -11.25
CA PHE A 82 -12.95 7.61 -11.10
C PHE A 82 -12.26 6.50 -10.28
N VAL A 83 -12.54 5.24 -10.59
CA VAL A 83 -11.87 4.09 -9.95
C VAL A 83 -10.45 3.95 -10.48
N GLU A 84 -9.47 3.89 -9.59
CA GLU A 84 -8.06 3.72 -9.96
C GLU A 84 -7.69 2.24 -9.91
N TYR A 85 -7.96 1.54 -11.01
CA TYR A 85 -7.84 0.08 -11.07
C TYR A 85 -6.45 -0.47 -10.70
N SER A 86 -5.39 0.32 -10.89
CA SER A 86 -4.02 -0.06 -10.52
C SER A 86 -3.87 -0.39 -9.04
N TRP A 87 -4.61 0.27 -8.14
CA TRP A 87 -4.61 -0.05 -6.70
C TRP A 87 -5.07 -1.47 -6.41
N TYR A 88 -6.04 -1.97 -7.19
CA TYR A 88 -6.63 -3.29 -7.02
C TYR A 88 -5.89 -4.37 -7.82
N ASP A 89 -5.27 -3.99 -8.92
CA ASP A 89 -4.59 -4.93 -9.80
C ASP A 89 -3.17 -5.26 -9.34
N TRP A 90 -2.42 -4.30 -8.79
CA TRP A 90 -1.05 -4.55 -8.36
C TRP A 90 -0.50 -3.59 -7.30
N GLN A 91 -0.88 -2.31 -7.28
CA GLN A 91 -0.19 -1.30 -6.46
C GLN A 91 -0.36 -1.52 -4.96
N ALA A 92 -1.55 -1.89 -4.47
CA ALA A 92 -1.73 -2.12 -3.04
C ALA A 92 -0.88 -3.30 -2.55
N LEU A 93 -0.80 -4.37 -3.36
CA LEU A 93 0.00 -5.54 -3.04
C LEU A 93 1.51 -5.24 -3.12
N ASP A 94 1.94 -4.39 -4.06
CA ASP A 94 3.33 -3.93 -4.16
C ASP A 94 3.73 -3.03 -2.99
N GLU A 95 2.87 -2.08 -2.61
CA GLU A 95 3.10 -1.26 -1.42
C GLU A 95 3.21 -2.11 -0.15
N LEU A 96 2.32 -3.11 0.02
CA LEU A 96 2.42 -4.07 1.10
C LEU A 96 3.74 -4.84 1.06
N ALA A 97 4.17 -5.33 -0.11
CA ALA A 97 5.43 -6.07 -0.26
C ALA A 97 6.65 -5.24 0.17
N VAL A 98 6.70 -3.97 -0.23
CA VAL A 98 7.79 -3.04 0.11
C VAL A 98 7.75 -2.68 1.60
N ILE A 99 6.59 -2.33 2.14
CA ILE A 99 6.46 -1.94 3.55
C ILE A 99 6.77 -3.13 4.47
N ALA A 100 6.25 -4.33 4.15
CA ALA A 100 6.56 -5.57 4.87
C ALA A 100 8.06 -5.84 4.96
N PHE A 101 8.82 -5.55 3.90
CA PHE A 101 10.29 -5.63 3.94
C PHE A 101 10.89 -4.69 4.98
N TRP A 102 10.49 -3.42 4.99
CA TRP A 102 11.03 -2.42 5.91
C TRP A 102 10.68 -2.68 7.38
N VAL A 103 9.52 -3.26 7.66
CA VAL A 103 9.12 -3.66 9.03
C VAL A 103 9.62 -5.05 9.43
N GLY A 104 10.46 -5.69 8.61
CA GLY A 104 11.07 -6.98 8.91
C GLY A 104 10.17 -8.20 8.73
N LYS A 105 9.00 -8.04 8.09
CA LYS A 105 8.09 -9.11 7.69
C LYS A 105 8.51 -9.69 6.33
N TYR A 106 9.75 -10.18 6.25
CA TYR A 106 10.36 -10.61 4.99
C TYR A 106 9.62 -11.74 4.28
N ARG A 107 9.00 -12.67 5.02
CA ARG A 107 8.19 -13.75 4.43
C ARG A 107 6.99 -13.21 3.65
N GLU A 108 6.24 -12.28 4.25
CA GLU A 108 5.10 -11.63 3.59
C GLU A 108 5.55 -10.80 2.37
N SER A 109 6.69 -10.13 2.47
CA SER A 109 7.30 -9.41 1.34
C SER A 109 7.61 -10.36 0.16
N VAL A 110 8.16 -11.54 0.43
CA VAL A 110 8.41 -12.59 -0.57
C VAL A 110 7.10 -13.06 -1.20
N GLU A 111 6.12 -13.45 -0.39
CA GLU A 111 4.83 -13.98 -0.85
C GLU A 111 4.08 -12.97 -1.73
N CYS A 112 4.05 -11.70 -1.33
CA CYS A 112 3.43 -10.63 -2.12
C CYS A 112 4.17 -10.41 -3.45
N SER A 113 5.51 -10.38 -3.42
CA SER A 113 6.32 -10.17 -4.63
C SER A 113 6.20 -11.32 -5.63
N GLU A 114 6.17 -12.57 -5.15
CA GLU A 114 5.94 -13.75 -5.99
C GLU A 114 4.55 -13.71 -6.64
N ARG A 115 3.52 -13.33 -5.88
CA ARG A 115 2.17 -13.17 -6.39
C ARG A 115 2.10 -12.10 -7.48
N LEU A 116 2.71 -10.94 -7.26
CA LEU A 116 2.77 -9.86 -8.27
C LEU A 116 3.40 -10.32 -9.60
N LEU A 117 4.47 -11.11 -9.53
CA LEU A 117 5.16 -11.61 -10.72
C LEU A 117 4.37 -12.71 -11.44
N ARG A 118 3.51 -13.44 -10.72
CA ARG A 118 2.69 -14.55 -11.20
C ARG A 118 1.35 -14.13 -11.80
N ASP A 119 0.64 -13.20 -11.15
CA ASP A 119 -0.77 -12.88 -11.47
C ASP A 119 -0.97 -12.18 -12.84
N GLY A 120 0.12 -11.77 -13.50
CA GLY A 120 0.08 -11.19 -14.86
C GLY A 120 -0.48 -9.77 -14.95
N LYS A 121 -0.91 -9.19 -13.82
CA LYS A 121 -1.46 -7.82 -13.74
C LYS A 121 -0.40 -6.73 -13.56
N LEU A 122 0.81 -7.11 -13.18
CA LEU A 122 1.92 -6.19 -12.96
C LEU A 122 2.41 -5.60 -14.30
N PRO A 123 2.49 -4.27 -14.45
CA PRO A 123 3.02 -3.64 -15.66
C PRO A 123 4.46 -4.09 -15.96
N ALA A 124 4.80 -4.27 -17.23
CA ALA A 124 6.11 -4.78 -17.66
C ALA A 124 7.28 -3.99 -17.07
N GLN A 125 7.17 -2.65 -17.05
CA GLN A 125 8.18 -1.75 -16.49
C GLN A 125 8.47 -1.96 -14.99
N GLU A 126 7.52 -2.53 -14.24
CA GLU A 126 7.66 -2.77 -12.81
C GLU A 126 8.28 -4.14 -12.48
N ARG A 127 8.30 -5.07 -13.45
CA ARG A 127 8.74 -6.46 -13.21
C ARG A 127 10.17 -6.54 -12.71
N ASP A 128 11.09 -5.74 -13.26
CA ASP A 128 12.50 -5.74 -12.84
C ASP A 128 12.68 -5.18 -11.42
N ARG A 129 11.91 -4.14 -11.06
CA ARG A 129 11.89 -3.58 -9.71
C ARG A 129 11.37 -4.61 -8.70
N VAL A 130 10.23 -5.23 -8.99
CA VAL A 130 9.62 -6.25 -8.10
C VAL A 130 10.51 -7.49 -7.97
N SER A 131 11.15 -7.93 -9.06
CA SER A 131 12.09 -9.06 -9.02
C SER A 131 13.30 -8.77 -8.12
N ARG A 132 13.85 -7.55 -8.17
CA ARG A 132 14.92 -7.13 -7.25
C ARG A 132 14.45 -7.09 -5.79
N ASN A 133 13.24 -6.60 -5.54
CA ASN A 133 12.65 -6.60 -4.21
C ASN A 133 12.48 -8.02 -3.66
N LEU A 134 11.99 -8.96 -4.48
CA LEU A 134 11.87 -10.38 -4.13
C LEU A 134 13.22 -10.97 -3.71
N VAL A 135 14.26 -10.77 -4.51
CA VAL A 135 15.61 -11.28 -4.21
C VAL A 135 16.14 -10.68 -2.91
N ALA A 136 15.93 -9.38 -2.68
CA ALA A 136 16.34 -8.73 -1.43
C ALA A 136 15.62 -9.33 -0.21
N ALA A 137 14.30 -9.54 -0.31
CA ALA A 137 13.49 -10.13 0.74
C ALA A 137 13.89 -11.59 1.04
N GLN A 138 14.13 -12.40 0.00
CA GLN A 138 14.61 -13.79 0.14
C GLN A 138 15.95 -13.86 0.86
N ARG A 139 16.90 -12.97 0.52
CA ARG A 139 18.20 -12.89 1.21
C ARG A 139 18.03 -12.60 2.70
N LYS A 140 17.22 -11.60 3.06
CA LYS A 140 16.95 -11.25 4.45
C LYS A 140 16.24 -12.37 5.22
N LEU A 141 15.29 -13.06 4.57
CA LEU A 141 14.59 -14.20 5.16
C LEU A 141 15.56 -15.36 5.45
N GLY A 142 16.43 -15.70 4.50
CA GLY A 142 17.46 -16.74 4.67
C GLY A 142 18.46 -16.39 5.77
N SER A 143 18.93 -15.14 5.85
CA SER A 143 19.82 -14.70 6.93
C SER A 143 19.17 -14.77 8.32
N ARG A 144 17.85 -14.61 8.41
CA ARG A 144 17.12 -14.71 9.70
C ARG A 144 16.92 -16.15 10.16
N VAL A 145 16.82 -17.10 9.22
CA VAL A 145 16.73 -18.54 9.54
C VAL A 145 18.08 -19.07 10.04
N LEU A 146 19.20 -18.56 9.52
CA LEU A 146 20.55 -18.96 9.93
C LEU A 146 20.99 -18.39 11.30
N VAL A 147 20.16 -17.56 11.95
CA VAL A 147 20.43 -16.96 13.27
C VAL A 147 19.41 -17.44 14.33
N GLY A 148 18.58 -18.45 14.01
CA GLY A 148 17.74 -19.16 14.99
C GLY A 148 18.54 -20.25 15.73
N PRO A 149 18.25 -20.51 17.03
CA PRO A 149 19.27 -20.83 18.01
C PRO A 149 19.79 -22.27 17.89
N GLU A 150 21.06 -22.41 17.56
CA GLU A 150 21.87 -23.49 18.11
C GLU A 150 22.63 -22.98 19.33
N MET A 151 22.54 -23.79 20.39
CA MET A 151 23.43 -23.92 21.55
C MET A 151 23.10 -23.24 22.89
N VAL A 152 22.64 -24.14 23.76
CA VAL A 152 22.88 -24.33 25.21
C VAL A 152 21.82 -23.76 26.15
#